data_AF-A0A7Y2C4K8-F1
#
_entry.id   AF-A0A7Y2C4K8-F1
#
_cell.length_a   1.000
_cell.length_b   1.000
_cell.length_c   1.000
_cell.angle_alpha   90.00
_cell.angle_beta   90.00
_cell.angle_gamma   90.00
#
_symmetry.space_group_name_H-M   'P 1'
#
loop_
_entity.id
_entity.type
_entity.pdbx_description
1 polymer ?
#
loop_
_entity_poly.entity_id
_entity_poly.type
_entity_poly.pdbx_seq_one_letter_code
_entity_poly.pdbx_strand_id
1 'polypeptide(L)'
;PNIEVKVPMNKEGVKAISWFTEHGIKTNCTLVFSAGQAILAAKAGATYLSPFIGRIDDINWDGMGLIRQIAELYAIQQWDTEILAASIRSPKHIVEAGLSGADIVTCPLKSILGLLKHPLTDIGLEKFLADHAKANASSEAQV
;
A
#
# COMPACT_ATOMS: atom_id res chain seq x y z
N PRO A 1 -2.88 8.63 21.42
CA PRO A 1 -1.51 8.59 20.86
C PRO A 1 -1.52 7.96 19.47
N ASN A 2 -0.99 8.63 18.44
CA ASN A 2 -1.06 8.21 17.02
C ASN A 2 0.29 7.69 16.48
N ILE A 3 1.17 7.22 17.36
CA ILE A 3 2.52 6.76 16.99
C ILE A 3 2.54 5.23 17.01
N GLU A 4 3.15 4.65 15.99
CA GLU A 4 3.42 3.22 15.90
C GLU A 4 4.91 2.96 15.86
N VAL A 5 5.38 2.01 16.66
CA VAL A 5 6.80 1.72 16.79
C VAL A 5 7.23 0.82 15.63
N LYS A 6 8.14 1.31 14.78
CA LYS A 6 8.75 0.50 13.73
C LYS A 6 9.86 -0.38 14.30
N VAL A 7 9.74 -1.68 14.11
CA VAL A 7 10.70 -2.67 14.60
C VAL A 7 11.22 -3.51 13.42
N PRO A 8 12.53 -3.61 13.19
CA PRO A 8 13.05 -4.38 12.07
C PRO A 8 12.90 -5.89 12.29
N MET A 9 12.65 -6.64 11.22
CA MET A 9 12.63 -8.09 11.24
C MET A 9 14.03 -8.67 11.49
N ASN A 10 14.29 -9.04 12.75
CA ASN A 10 15.41 -9.84 13.20
C ASN A 10 15.07 -10.49 14.55
N LYS A 11 15.97 -11.32 15.10
CA LYS A 11 15.73 -12.04 16.37
C LYS A 11 15.34 -11.13 17.54
N GLU A 12 16.05 -10.02 17.73
CA GLU A 12 15.77 -9.10 18.84
C GLU A 12 14.52 -8.25 18.55
N GLY A 13 14.26 -7.93 17.29
CA GLY A 13 13.04 -7.26 16.85
C GLY A 13 11.78 -8.10 17.12
N VAL A 14 11.82 -9.41 16.86
CA VAL A 14 10.70 -10.32 17.18
C VAL A 14 10.42 -10.35 18.68
N LYS A 15 11.46 -10.41 19.53
CA LYS A 15 11.27 -10.32 20.99
C LYS A 15 10.68 -8.98 21.40
N ALA A 16 11.15 -7.89 20.81
CA ALA A 16 10.66 -6.55 21.10
C ALA A 16 9.18 -6.40 20.70
N ILE A 17 8.78 -6.92 19.53
CA ILE A 17 7.38 -6.95 19.10
C ILE A 17 6.51 -7.69 20.12
N SER A 18 6.91 -8.90 20.54
CA SER A 18 6.18 -9.66 21.56
C SER A 18 5.99 -8.85 22.85
N TRP A 19 7.06 -8.21 23.32
CA TRP A 19 7.01 -7.38 24.52
C TRP A 19 6.08 -6.17 24.33
N PHE A 20 6.17 -5.46 23.20
CA PHE A 20 5.28 -4.33 22.90
C PHE A 20 3.81 -4.74 22.85
N THR A 21 3.51 -5.88 22.23
CA THR A 21 2.16 -6.44 22.17
C THR A 21 1.60 -6.71 23.56
N GLU A 22 2.38 -7.34 24.44
CA GLU A 22 2.00 -7.61 25.84
C GLU A 22 1.71 -6.32 26.64
N HIS A 23 2.28 -5.18 26.22
CA HIS A 23 2.08 -3.87 26.84
C HIS A 23 1.09 -2.98 26.07
N GLY A 24 0.35 -3.53 25.10
CA GLY A 24 -0.66 -2.80 24.34
C GLY A 24 -0.09 -1.72 23.41
N ILE A 25 1.20 -1.82 23.04
CA ILE A 25 1.87 -0.87 22.15
C ILE A 25 1.84 -1.41 20.73
N LYS A 26 1.23 -0.66 19.81
CA LYS A 26 1.18 -1.02 18.39
C LYS A 26 2.56 -0.96 17.74
N THR A 27 2.86 -1.97 16.94
CA THR A 27 4.13 -2.07 16.20
C THR A 27 3.93 -2.33 14.73
N ASN A 28 4.84 -1.78 13.93
CA ASN A 28 5.00 -2.12 12.51
C ASN A 28 6.32 -2.86 12.30
N CYS A 29 6.25 -4.14 11.96
CA CYS A 29 7.42 -4.94 11.63
C CYS A 29 7.95 -4.61 10.22
N THR A 30 9.11 -3.97 10.12
CA THR A 30 9.68 -3.49 8.85
C THR A 30 10.85 -4.36 8.35
N LEU A 31 11.30 -4.13 7.11
CA LEU A 31 12.37 -4.92 6.46
C LEU A 31 12.00 -6.40 6.31
N VAL A 32 10.75 -6.68 5.91
CA VAL A 32 10.28 -8.03 5.60
C VAL A 32 10.47 -8.32 4.10
N PHE A 33 10.99 -9.51 3.79
CA PHE A 33 11.34 -9.95 2.45
C PHE A 33 10.92 -11.40 2.15
N SER A 34 10.25 -12.10 3.08
CA SER A 34 9.75 -13.46 2.87
C SER A 34 8.49 -13.77 3.68
N ALA A 35 7.70 -14.75 3.23
CA ALA A 35 6.51 -15.19 3.95
C ALA A 35 6.86 -15.79 5.33
N GLY A 36 8.00 -16.47 5.46
CA GLY A 36 8.47 -16.99 6.75
C GLY A 36 8.74 -15.88 7.78
N GLN A 37 9.23 -14.71 7.33
CA GLN A 37 9.35 -13.54 8.20
C GLN A 37 7.98 -12.96 8.58
N ALA A 38 7.02 -12.95 7.64
CA ALA A 38 5.65 -12.52 7.93
C ALA A 38 4.96 -13.41 8.98
N ILE A 39 5.21 -14.73 8.96
CA ILE A 39 4.76 -15.66 10.02
C ILE A 39 5.29 -15.21 11.39
N LEU A 40 6.59 -14.92 11.48
CA LEU A 40 7.22 -14.50 12.75
C LEU A 40 6.65 -13.18 13.26
N ALA A 41 6.43 -12.21 12.37
CA ALA A 41 5.85 -10.92 12.73
C ALA A 41 4.43 -11.06 13.29
N ALA A 42 3.55 -11.80 12.59
CA ALA A 42 2.18 -12.04 13.06
C ALA A 42 2.16 -12.80 14.38
N LYS A 43 2.94 -13.88 14.50
CA LYS A 43 3.00 -14.67 15.75
C LYS A 43 3.57 -13.92 16.94
N ALA A 44 4.36 -12.86 16.72
CA ALA A 44 4.82 -11.97 17.78
C ALA A 44 3.78 -10.90 18.15
N GLY A 45 2.69 -10.79 17.40
CA GLY A 45 1.60 -9.84 17.65
C GLY A 45 1.80 -8.48 16.99
N ALA A 46 2.60 -8.39 15.92
CA ALA A 46 2.74 -7.15 15.19
C ALA A 46 1.37 -6.65 14.69
N THR A 47 1.09 -5.35 14.85
CA THR A 47 -0.13 -4.73 14.31
C THR A 47 -0.04 -4.66 12.78
N TYR A 48 1.13 -4.29 12.27
CA TYR A 48 1.42 -4.21 10.83
C TYR A 48 2.70 -4.99 10.51
N LEU A 49 2.78 -5.50 9.28
CA LEU A 49 4.06 -5.87 8.67
C LEU A 49 4.31 -5.05 7.40
N SER A 50 5.56 -4.71 7.12
CA SER A 50 5.97 -3.95 5.94
C SER A 50 6.91 -4.76 5.05
N PRO A 51 6.39 -5.51 4.07
CA PRO A 51 7.20 -6.13 3.02
C PRO A 51 7.72 -5.07 2.03
N PHE A 52 9.00 -5.13 1.68
CA PHE A 52 9.66 -4.12 0.84
C PHE A 52 9.67 -4.57 -0.63
N ILE A 53 8.51 -4.53 -1.28
CA ILE A 53 8.30 -5.12 -2.60
C ILE A 53 9.20 -4.54 -3.69
N GLY A 54 9.38 -3.22 -3.75
CA GLY A 54 10.27 -2.63 -4.76
C GLY A 54 11.73 -3.06 -4.63
N ARG A 55 12.20 -3.43 -3.43
CA ARG A 55 13.56 -3.98 -3.27
C ARG A 55 13.66 -5.45 -3.67
N ILE A 56 12.55 -6.18 -3.62
CA ILE A 56 12.45 -7.55 -4.14
C ILE A 56 12.46 -7.50 -5.68
N ASP A 57 11.72 -6.56 -6.26
CA ASP A 57 11.72 -6.33 -7.70
C ASP A 57 13.12 -5.93 -8.20
N ASP A 58 13.85 -5.09 -7.45
CA ASP A 58 15.22 -4.66 -7.80
C ASP A 58 16.21 -5.84 -7.94
N ILE A 59 15.92 -7.00 -7.33
CA ILE A 59 16.74 -8.22 -7.44
C ILE A 59 16.13 -9.27 -8.40
N ASN A 60 15.17 -8.88 -9.23
CA ASN A 60 14.45 -9.73 -10.21
C ASN A 60 13.57 -10.83 -9.58
N TRP A 61 12.99 -10.56 -8.41
CA TRP A 61 12.00 -11.44 -7.78
C TRP A 61 10.62 -10.78 -7.81
N ASP A 62 9.54 -11.56 -7.75
CA ASP A 62 8.16 -11.04 -7.78
C ASP A 62 7.74 -10.52 -6.39
N GLY A 63 7.85 -9.19 -6.19
CA GLY A 63 7.40 -8.54 -4.95
C GLY A 63 5.90 -8.67 -4.71
N MET A 64 5.07 -8.61 -5.75
CA MET A 64 3.61 -8.76 -5.62
C MET A 64 3.23 -10.20 -5.28
N GLY A 65 3.99 -11.17 -5.79
CA GLY A 65 3.90 -12.58 -5.42
C GLY A 65 4.08 -12.78 -3.92
N LEU A 66 5.01 -12.06 -3.30
CA LEU A 66 5.18 -12.10 -1.84
C LEU A 66 3.93 -11.56 -1.11
N ILE A 67 3.35 -10.44 -1.56
CA ILE A 67 2.11 -9.90 -0.95
C ILE A 67 1.00 -10.96 -1.01
N ARG A 68 0.77 -11.57 -2.18
CA ARG A 68 -0.25 -12.61 -2.35
C ARG A 68 -0.04 -13.80 -1.42
N GLN A 69 1.20 -14.29 -1.30
CA GLN A 69 1.53 -15.38 -0.39
C GLN A 69 1.25 -15.03 1.07
N ILE A 70 1.58 -13.81 1.49
CA ILE A 70 1.33 -13.37 2.86
C ILE A 70 -0.17 -13.21 3.11
N ALA A 71 -0.92 -12.64 2.17
CA ALA A 71 -2.38 -12.49 2.29
C ALA A 71 -3.09 -13.84 2.39
N GLU A 72 -2.71 -14.81 1.55
CA GLU A 72 -3.25 -16.18 1.62
C GLU A 72 -2.93 -16.84 2.95
N LEU A 73 -1.68 -16.75 3.40
CA LEU A 73 -1.25 -17.27 4.70
C LEU A 73 -2.04 -16.65 5.85
N TYR A 74 -2.23 -15.33 5.85
CA TYR A 74 -2.92 -14.62 6.93
C TYR A 74 -4.41 -14.95 6.94
N ALA A 75 -5.02 -15.09 5.76
CA ALA A 75 -6.39 -15.56 5.62
C ALA A 75 -6.57 -17.00 6.10
N ILE A 76 -5.65 -17.93 5.78
CA ILE A 76 -5.74 -19.33 6.24
C ILE A 76 -5.56 -19.41 7.76
N GLN A 77 -4.59 -18.68 8.31
CA GLN A 77 -4.24 -18.73 9.72
C GLN A 77 -5.12 -17.83 10.60
N GLN A 78 -5.98 -17.00 9.99
CA GLN A 78 -6.83 -16.03 10.68
C GLN A 78 -6.00 -15.08 11.57
N TRP A 79 -4.94 -14.49 10.99
CA TRP A 79 -4.12 -13.49 11.68
C TRP A 79 -4.60 -12.07 11.35
N ASP A 80 -4.70 -11.24 12.39
CA ASP A 80 -5.20 -9.87 12.31
C ASP A 80 -4.10 -8.83 11.93
N THR A 81 -2.85 -9.25 11.78
CA THR A 81 -1.76 -8.36 11.37
C THR A 81 -2.04 -7.81 9.97
N GLU A 82 -2.07 -6.49 9.82
CA GLU A 82 -2.34 -5.84 8.53
C GLU A 82 -1.07 -5.81 7.65
N ILE A 83 -1.24 -6.08 6.35
CA ILE A 83 -0.19 -6.07 5.35
C ILE A 83 -0.02 -4.66 4.81
N LEU A 84 1.07 -4.01 5.20
CA LEU A 84 1.44 -2.66 4.76
C LEU A 84 2.49 -2.74 3.64
N ALA A 85 2.05 -2.83 2.39
CA ALA A 85 2.95 -2.86 1.24
C ALA A 85 3.83 -1.59 1.19
N ALA A 86 5.15 -1.79 1.29
CA ALA A 86 6.14 -0.72 1.35
C ALA A 86 7.12 -0.79 0.18
N SER A 87 7.96 0.24 0.02
CA SER A 87 8.89 0.35 -1.11
C SER A 87 8.17 0.42 -2.47
N ILE A 88 7.01 1.07 -2.53
CA ILE A 88 6.23 1.32 -3.74
C ILE A 88 6.98 2.25 -4.70
N ARG A 89 7.05 1.88 -5.98
CA ARG A 89 7.82 2.61 -7.00
C ARG A 89 6.97 3.38 -8.01
N SER A 90 5.69 3.03 -8.16
CA SER A 90 4.83 3.57 -9.21
C SER A 90 3.34 3.58 -8.79
N PRO A 91 2.47 4.32 -9.51
CA PRO A 91 1.02 4.22 -9.32
C PRO A 91 0.51 2.79 -9.54
N LYS A 92 1.09 2.07 -10.51
CA LYS A 92 0.75 0.68 -10.82
C LYS A 92 0.99 -0.24 -9.62
N HIS A 93 2.09 -0.08 -8.89
CA HIS A 93 2.36 -0.85 -7.67
C HIS A 93 1.27 -0.66 -6.61
N ILE A 94 0.65 0.52 -6.51
CA ILE A 94 -0.42 0.77 -5.53
C ILE A 94 -1.63 -0.12 -5.85
N VAL A 95 -2.04 -0.16 -7.11
CA VAL A 95 -3.18 -0.98 -7.58
C VAL A 95 -2.86 -2.46 -7.42
N GLU A 96 -1.68 -2.90 -7.87
CA GLU A 96 -1.28 -4.31 -7.80
C GLU A 96 -1.10 -4.81 -6.36
N ALA A 97 -0.64 -3.96 -5.44
CA ALA A 97 -0.56 -4.31 -4.02
C ALA A 97 -1.95 -4.58 -3.42
N GLY A 98 -2.93 -3.70 -3.69
CA GLY A 98 -4.31 -3.91 -3.25
C GLY A 98 -4.93 -5.17 -3.83
N LEU A 99 -4.76 -5.41 -5.15
CA LEU A 99 -5.22 -6.65 -5.80
C LEU A 99 -4.52 -7.91 -5.26
N SER A 100 -3.32 -7.76 -4.73
CA SER A 100 -2.55 -8.85 -4.13
C SER A 100 -2.93 -9.12 -2.67
N GLY A 101 -3.82 -8.33 -2.07
CA GLY A 101 -4.28 -8.50 -0.69
C GLY A 101 -3.54 -7.64 0.33
N ALA A 102 -2.85 -6.57 -0.06
CA ALA A 102 -2.34 -5.60 0.90
C ALA A 102 -3.49 -4.74 1.48
N ASP A 103 -3.54 -4.60 2.80
CA ASP A 103 -4.50 -3.75 3.51
C ASP A 103 -4.13 -2.26 3.40
N ILE A 104 -2.83 -1.98 3.46
CA ILE A 104 -2.28 -0.62 3.49
C ILE A 104 -1.13 -0.50 2.49
N VAL A 105 -0.96 0.70 1.95
CA VAL A 105 0.17 1.04 1.09
C VAL A 105 0.88 2.28 1.64
N THR A 106 2.21 2.23 1.74
CA THR A 106 3.04 3.42 1.98
C THR A 106 3.90 3.71 0.77
N CYS A 107 3.81 4.94 0.26
CA CYS A 107 4.44 5.29 -1.01
C CYS A 107 4.88 6.76 -1.07
N PRO A 108 5.83 7.10 -1.97
CA PRO A 108 6.17 8.49 -2.25
C PRO A 108 5.01 9.25 -2.88
N LEU A 109 4.95 10.56 -2.64
CA LEU A 109 3.90 11.45 -3.18
C LEU A 109 3.70 11.31 -4.70
N LYS A 110 4.79 11.15 -5.46
CA LYS A 110 4.73 10.98 -6.93
C LYS A 110 3.86 9.79 -7.35
N SER A 111 3.93 8.67 -6.63
CA SER A 111 3.15 7.47 -6.94
C SER A 111 1.66 7.71 -6.71
N ILE A 112 1.29 8.44 -5.65
CA ILE A 112 -0.10 8.80 -5.35
C ILE A 112 -0.63 9.78 -6.41
N LEU A 113 0.08 10.87 -6.66
CA LEU A 113 -0.36 11.88 -7.63
C LEU A 113 -0.45 11.33 -9.05
N GLY A 114 0.33 10.29 -9.37
CA GLY A 114 0.22 9.60 -10.66
C GLY A 114 -1.11 8.87 -10.85
N LEU A 115 -1.80 8.45 -9.78
CA LEU A 115 -3.14 7.84 -9.88
C LEU A 115 -4.22 8.83 -10.35
N LEU A 116 -4.01 10.12 -10.17
CA LEU A 116 -4.95 11.17 -10.59
C LEU A 116 -4.85 11.50 -12.09
N LYS A 117 -3.85 10.95 -12.80
CA LYS A 117 -3.55 11.32 -14.19
C LYS A 117 -4.05 10.24 -15.16
N HIS A 118 -4.98 10.61 -16.03
CA HIS A 118 -5.43 9.75 -17.12
C HIS A 118 -5.80 10.58 -18.36
N PRO A 119 -5.23 10.33 -19.54
CA PRO A 119 -5.47 11.17 -20.73
C PRO A 119 -6.94 11.30 -21.11
N LEU A 120 -7.73 10.23 -20.95
CA LEU A 120 -9.17 10.29 -21.24
C LEU A 120 -9.95 11.16 -20.25
N THR A 121 -9.45 11.32 -19.02
CA THR A 121 -10.06 12.24 -18.04
C THR A 121 -9.85 13.68 -18.49
N ASP A 122 -8.64 14.02 -18.92
CA ASP A 122 -8.30 15.36 -19.41
C ASP A 122 -9.09 15.69 -20.69
N ILE A 123 -9.08 14.79 -21.68
CA ILE A 123 -9.84 14.93 -22.93
C ILE A 123 -11.35 15.08 -22.65
N GLY A 124 -11.89 14.29 -21.71
CA GLY A 124 -13.29 14.37 -21.32
C GLY A 124 -13.65 15.73 -20.72
N LEU A 125 -12.80 16.24 -19.82
CA LEU A 125 -12.99 17.55 -19.19
C LEU A 125 -12.91 18.69 -20.21
N GLU A 126 -11.93 18.66 -21.11
CA GLU A 126 -11.80 19.64 -22.19
C GLU A 126 -13.05 19.67 -23.07
N LYS A 127 -13.58 18.50 -23.44
CA LYS A 127 -14.81 18.40 -24.23
C LYS A 127 -16.02 18.99 -23.49
N PHE A 128 -16.19 18.66 -22.20
CA PHE A 128 -17.29 19.22 -21.40
C PHE A 128 -17.23 20.74 -21.31
N LEU A 129 -16.04 21.31 -21.13
CA LEU A 129 -15.85 22.77 -21.08
C LEU A 129 -16.14 23.43 -22.43
N ALA A 130 -15.70 22.81 -23.54
CA ALA A 130 -15.96 23.31 -24.89
C ALA A 130 -17.46 23.31 -25.24
N ASP A 131 -18.17 22.23 -24.91
CA ASP A 131 -19.61 22.10 -25.20
C ASP A 131 -20.42 23.09 -24.34
N HIS A 132 -20.05 23.30 -23.07
CA HIS A 132 -20.65 24.31 -22.20
C HIS A 132 -20.46 25.74 -22.73
N ALA A 133 -19.24 26.08 -23.18
CA ALA A 133 -18.95 27.40 -23.76
C ALA A 133 -19.79 27.68 -25.02
N LYS A 134 -19.97 26.67 -25.89
CA LYS A 134 -20.83 26.79 -27.08
C LYS A 134 -22.29 27.01 -26.72
N ALA A 135 -22.81 26.28 -25.73
CA ALA A 135 -24.20 26.43 -25.29
C ALA A 135 -24.49 27.85 -24.77
N ASN A 136 -23.59 28.41 -23.94
CA ASN A 136 -23.77 29.75 -23.37
C ASN A 136 -23.57 30.88 -24.39
N ALA A 137 -22.64 30.74 -25.34
CA ALA A 137 -22.49 31.70 -26.43
C ALA A 137 -23.73 31.75 -27.34
N SER A 138 -24.46 30.64 -27.44
CA SER A 138 -25.70 30.56 -28.23
C SER A 138 -26.89 31.24 -27.56
N SER A 139 -26.91 31.31 -26.22
CA SER A 139 -27.96 31.98 -25.46
C SER A 139 -27.77 33.49 -25.35
N GLU A 140 -26.54 34.00 -25.40
CA GLU A 140 -26.26 35.44 -25.39
C GLU A 140 -26.53 36.11 -26.76
N ALA A 141 -26.45 35.36 -27.86
CA ALA A 141 -26.76 35.87 -29.21
C ALA A 141 -28.27 35.98 -29.52
N GLN A 142 -29.14 35.56 -28.59
CA GLN A 142 -30.61 35.59 -28.72
C GLN A 142 -31.28 36.63 -27.80
N VAL A 143 -30.51 37.48 -27.11
CA VAL A 143 -30.97 38.61 -26.29
C VAL A 143 -30.50 39.92 -26.92
#